data_AF-A0A367FEB7-F1
#
_entry.id   AF-A0A367FEB7-F1
#
_cell.length_a   1.000
_cell.length_b   1.000
_cell.length_c   1.000
_cell.angle_alpha   90.00
_cell.angle_beta   90.00
_cell.angle_gamma   90.00
#
_symmetry.space_group_name_H-M   'P 1'
#
loop_
_entity.id
_entity.type
_entity.pdbx_description
1 polymer ?
#
loop_
_entity_poly.entity_id
_entity_poly.type
_entity_poly.pdbx_seq_one_letter_code
_entity_poly.pdbx_strand_id
1 'polypeptide(L)'
;MNAYRWQTGADLLTAPITPATRAALFRVLAEQPEFTSKGQVTDALGRTGVALSTTAPGDESTRGDVEYRMIIDGKTAELLQIEVRDQRPQPLLTQSYERMGWVRRGWGTGRSAGLRQGDRGDPGRGLRGPRRGSRRQGSW
;
A
#
# COMPACT_ATOMS: atom_id res chain seq x y z
N MET A 1 13.55 -21.33 -6.59
CA MET A 1 12.26 -21.24 -5.85
C MET A 1 12.29 -20.18 -4.74
N ASN A 2 13.45 -19.90 -4.12
CA ASN A 2 13.57 -19.08 -2.90
C ASN A 2 13.08 -17.63 -3.05
N ALA A 3 13.36 -16.99 -4.20
CA ALA A 3 12.90 -15.62 -4.49
C ALA A 3 11.37 -15.47 -4.48
N TYR A 4 10.61 -16.51 -4.85
CA TYR A 4 9.14 -16.44 -4.88
C TYR A 4 8.52 -16.31 -3.49
N ARG A 5 9.03 -17.06 -2.50
CA ARG A 5 8.55 -16.99 -1.10
C ARG A 5 8.91 -15.66 -0.46
N TRP A 6 10.10 -15.13 -0.77
CA TRP A 6 10.49 -13.79 -0.36
C TRP A 6 9.55 -12.73 -0.94
N GLN A 7 9.28 -12.79 -2.24
CA GLN A 7 8.38 -11.84 -2.91
C GLN A 7 6.97 -11.90 -2.30
N THR A 8 6.41 -13.10 -2.20
CA THR A 8 5.09 -13.32 -1.59
C THR A 8 5.05 -12.84 -0.13
N GLY A 9 6.12 -13.08 0.63
CA GLY A 9 6.25 -12.62 2.00
C GLY A 9 6.25 -11.09 2.10
N ALA A 10 7.02 -10.41 1.25
CA ALA A 10 7.04 -8.95 1.17
C ALA A 10 5.67 -8.37 0.78
N ASP A 11 5.01 -8.96 -0.21
CA ASP A 11 3.67 -8.56 -0.66
C ASP A 11 2.64 -8.70 0.47
N LEU A 12 2.67 -9.81 1.21
CA LEU A 12 1.76 -10.02 2.34
C LEU A 12 2.10 -9.15 3.55
N LEU A 13 3.38 -8.85 3.82
CA LEU A 13 3.78 -7.95 4.89
C LEU A 13 3.35 -6.50 4.61
N THR A 14 3.21 -6.11 3.35
CA THR A 14 2.71 -4.78 2.92
C THR A 14 1.20 -4.73 2.70
N ALA A 15 0.52 -5.89 2.70
CA ALA A 15 -0.93 -5.99 2.61
C ALA A 15 -1.65 -5.35 3.82
N PRO A 16 -2.94 -4.99 3.70
CA PRO A 16 -3.75 -4.45 4.80
C PRO A 16 -4.17 -5.56 5.79
N ILE A 17 -3.18 -6.13 6.47
CA ILE A 17 -3.35 -7.14 7.51
C ILE A 17 -3.03 -6.55 8.89
N THR A 18 -3.51 -7.22 9.94
CA THR A 18 -3.31 -6.75 11.31
C THR A 18 -1.83 -6.89 11.74
N PRO A 19 -1.35 -6.10 12.72
CA PRO A 19 -0.01 -6.29 13.27
C PRO A 19 0.25 -7.71 13.76
N ALA A 20 -0.73 -8.35 14.39
CA ALA A 20 -0.63 -9.73 14.86
C ALA A 20 -0.45 -10.72 13.70
N THR A 21 -1.15 -10.51 12.58
CA THR A 21 -0.99 -11.32 11.37
C THR A 21 0.38 -11.14 10.74
N ARG A 22 0.92 -9.91 10.67
CA ARG A 22 2.30 -9.69 10.20
C ARG A 22 3.33 -10.38 11.09
N ALA A 23 3.16 -10.30 12.40
CA ALA A 23 4.05 -10.96 13.34
C ALA A 23 4.02 -12.50 13.18
N ALA A 24 2.83 -13.07 12.94
CA ALA A 24 2.70 -14.49 12.66
C ALA A 24 3.37 -14.88 11.32
N LEU A 25 3.16 -14.09 10.26
CA LEU A 25 3.81 -14.30 8.97
C LEU A 25 5.34 -14.24 9.08
N PHE A 26 5.87 -13.25 9.81
CA PHE A 26 7.30 -13.14 10.07
C PHE A 26 7.86 -14.40 10.73
N ARG A 27 7.19 -14.94 11.76
CA ARG A 27 7.62 -16.18 12.41
C ARG A 27 7.61 -17.37 11.44
N VAL A 28 6.53 -17.53 10.68
CA VAL A 28 6.42 -18.59 9.67
C VAL A 28 7.59 -18.52 8.69
N LEU A 29 7.90 -17.33 8.17
CA LEU A 29 9.03 -17.12 7.25
C LEU A 29 10.37 -17.40 7.93
N ALA A 30 10.56 -16.96 9.18
CA ALA A 30 11.79 -17.16 9.94
C ALA A 30 12.05 -18.62 10.34
N GLU A 31 11.02 -19.45 10.42
CA GLU A 31 11.11 -20.89 10.68
C GLU A 31 11.37 -21.71 9.40
N GLN A 32 11.26 -21.11 8.22
CA GLN A 32 11.56 -21.81 6.97
C GLN A 32 13.09 -21.99 6.80
N PRO A 33 13.54 -23.16 6.31
CA PRO A 33 14.97 -23.48 6.22
C PRO A 33 15.75 -22.62 5.23
N GLU A 34 15.09 -22.07 4.20
CA GLU A 34 15.73 -21.20 3.22
C GLU A 34 15.94 -19.75 3.68
N PHE A 35 15.36 -19.36 4.82
CA PHE A 35 15.54 -18.03 5.38
C PHE A 35 16.55 -18.04 6.53
N THR A 36 17.36 -17.00 6.59
CA THR A 36 18.33 -16.77 7.66
C THR A 36 18.05 -15.43 8.31
N SER A 37 17.84 -15.44 9.62
CA SER A 37 17.84 -14.21 10.41
C SER A 37 19.28 -13.73 10.60
N LYS A 38 19.58 -12.50 10.17
CA LYS A 38 20.91 -11.88 10.28
C LYS A 38 21.04 -11.00 11.53
N GLY A 39 20.07 -11.06 12.46
CA GLY A 39 20.03 -10.23 13.65
C GLY A 39 19.55 -8.80 13.36
N GLN A 40 19.91 -7.87 14.25
CA GLN A 40 19.51 -6.46 14.12
C GLN A 40 20.35 -5.73 13.07
N VAL A 41 19.69 -4.97 12.21
CA VAL A 41 20.29 -4.09 11.19
C VAL A 41 19.57 -2.74 11.19
N THR A 42 20.22 -1.73 10.64
CA THR A 42 19.63 -0.40 10.45
C THR A 42 19.24 -0.23 8.98
N ASP A 43 18.00 0.19 8.72
CA ASP A 43 17.53 0.51 7.37
C ASP A 43 18.08 1.85 6.86
N ALA A 44 17.78 2.20 5.59
CA ALA A 44 18.27 3.45 5.00
C ALA A 44 17.67 4.72 5.64
N LEU A 45 16.58 4.59 6.42
CA LEU A 45 15.94 5.70 7.13
C LEU A 45 16.44 5.81 8.59
N GLY A 46 17.40 4.99 9.01
CA GLY A 46 17.99 5.03 10.35
C GLY A 46 17.20 4.25 11.42
N ARG A 47 16.22 3.43 11.03
CA ARG A 47 15.42 2.62 11.94
C ARG A 47 16.05 1.24 12.12
N THR A 48 16.02 0.72 13.35
CA THR A 48 16.53 -0.62 13.66
C THR A 48 15.45 -1.68 13.47
N GLY A 49 15.76 -2.71 12.70
CA GLY A 49 14.90 -3.88 12.50
C GLY A 49 15.68 -5.19 12.50
N VAL A 50 14.98 -6.30 12.38
CA VAL A 50 15.55 -7.64 12.21
C VAL A 50 15.64 -7.95 10.72
N ALA A 51 16.83 -8.33 10.26
CA ALA A 51 17.03 -8.75 8.88
C ALA A 51 16.69 -10.23 8.69
N LEU A 52 15.82 -10.51 7.71
CA LEU A 52 15.49 -11.85 7.25
C LEU A 52 15.89 -11.97 5.78
N SER A 53 16.81 -12.89 5.47
CA SER A 53 17.40 -13.03 4.14
C SER A 53 17.18 -14.42 3.56
N THR A 54 17.08 -14.51 2.24
CA THR A 54 17.23 -15.78 1.49
C THR A 54 18.11 -15.55 0.26
N THR A 55 18.71 -16.62 -0.26
CA THR A 55 19.61 -16.56 -1.41
C THR A 55 19.05 -17.37 -2.57
N ALA A 56 19.22 -16.89 -3.80
CA ALA A 56 18.94 -17.64 -5.01
C ALA A 56 20.09 -17.46 -6.03
N PRO A 57 20.25 -18.41 -6.98
CA PRO A 57 21.17 -18.22 -8.08
C PRO A 57 20.85 -16.93 -8.85
N GLY A 58 21.90 -16.18 -9.18
CA GLY A 58 21.79 -15.01 -10.04
C GLY A 58 21.64 -15.36 -11.52
N ASP A 59 21.36 -14.34 -12.32
CA ASP A 59 21.37 -14.40 -13.79
C ASP A 59 22.54 -13.57 -14.38
N GLU A 60 22.58 -13.44 -15.70
CA GLU A 60 23.60 -12.70 -16.45
C GLU A 60 23.74 -11.21 -16.05
N SER A 61 22.74 -10.63 -15.40
CA SER A 61 22.76 -9.24 -14.94
C SER A 61 23.43 -9.06 -13.55
N THR A 62 23.65 -10.16 -12.85
CA THR A 62 24.10 -10.19 -11.44
C THR A 62 25.51 -10.78 -11.28
N ARG A 63 26.18 -10.43 -10.18
CA ARG A 63 27.47 -11.04 -9.81
C ARG A 63 27.25 -12.15 -8.79
N GLY A 64 27.21 -13.39 -9.26
CA GLY A 64 27.02 -14.57 -8.43
C GLY A 64 25.60 -14.67 -7.85
N ASP A 65 25.47 -15.32 -6.71
CA ASP A 65 24.18 -15.49 -6.06
C ASP A 65 23.60 -14.15 -5.56
N VAL A 66 22.27 -14.07 -5.57
CA VAL A 66 21.49 -12.90 -5.14
C VAL A 66 20.93 -13.15 -3.75
N GLU A 67 21.20 -12.24 -2.82
CA GLU A 67 20.56 -12.14 -1.53
C GLU A 67 19.33 -11.23 -1.61
N TYR A 68 18.19 -11.78 -1.21
CA TYR A 68 16.94 -11.06 -1.01
C TYR A 68 16.72 -10.84 0.48
N ARG A 69 16.63 -9.58 0.91
CA ARG A 69 16.57 -9.22 2.33
C ARG A 69 15.34 -8.39 2.65
N MET A 70 14.67 -8.72 3.75
CA MET A 70 13.66 -7.89 4.40
C MET A 70 14.20 -7.39 5.74
N ILE A 71 13.96 -6.13 6.06
CA ILE A 71 14.24 -5.54 7.38
C ILE A 71 12.89 -5.26 8.03
N ILE A 72 12.63 -5.86 9.19
CA ILE A 72 11.32 -5.85 9.83
C ILE A 72 11.44 -5.27 11.24
N ASP A 73 10.54 -4.37 11.63
CA ASP A 73 10.50 -3.85 13.00
C ASP A 73 10.13 -4.96 13.99
N GLY A 74 11.00 -5.21 14.97
CA GLY A 74 10.80 -6.30 15.93
C GLY A 74 9.65 -6.09 16.91
N LYS A 75 9.12 -4.86 17.04
CA LYS A 75 8.03 -4.51 17.96
C LYS A 75 6.68 -4.46 17.25
N THR A 76 6.61 -3.90 16.06
CA THR A 76 5.37 -3.66 15.31
C THR A 76 5.13 -4.66 14.18
N ALA A 77 6.15 -5.47 13.85
CA ALA A 77 6.20 -6.35 12.69
C ALA A 77 5.93 -5.62 11.36
N GLU A 78 6.24 -4.32 11.28
CA GLU A 78 6.18 -3.58 10.03
C GLU A 78 7.41 -3.88 9.17
N LEU A 79 7.21 -4.11 7.88
CA LEU A 79 8.31 -4.15 6.92
C LEU A 79 8.88 -2.74 6.76
N LEU A 80 10.14 -2.58 7.13
CA LEU A 80 10.86 -1.30 7.08
C LEU A 80 11.54 -1.11 5.73
N GLN A 81 12.16 -2.17 5.20
CA GLN A 81 12.91 -2.10 3.95
C GLN A 81 13.01 -3.47 3.28
N ILE A 82 13.06 -3.47 1.95
CA ILE A 82 13.52 -4.60 1.15
C ILE A 82 14.80 -4.24 0.41
N GLU A 83 15.68 -5.23 0.25
CA GLU A 83 16.89 -5.13 -0.55
C GLU A 83 17.05 -6.34 -1.44
N VAL A 84 17.64 -6.11 -2.63
CA VAL A 84 18.18 -7.15 -3.50
C VAL A 84 19.66 -6.86 -3.67
N ARG A 85 20.51 -7.82 -3.36
CA ARG A 85 21.97 -7.65 -3.30
C ARG A 85 22.65 -8.78 -4.06
N ASP A 86 23.65 -8.49 -4.85
CA ASP A 86 24.59 -9.48 -5.37
C ASP A 86 25.96 -9.27 -4.70
N GLN A 87 27.04 -9.80 -5.27
CA GLN A 87 28.39 -9.61 -4.72
C GLN A 87 28.95 -8.18 -4.84
N ARG A 88 28.20 -7.23 -5.40
CA ARG A 88 28.61 -5.81 -5.46
C ARG A 88 28.40 -5.14 -4.09
N PRO A 89 29.14 -4.06 -3.78
CA PRO A 89 28.97 -3.37 -2.50
C PRO A 89 27.60 -2.68 -2.36
N GLN A 90 27.06 -2.14 -3.46
CA GLN A 90 25.76 -1.47 -3.47
C GLN A 90 24.64 -2.48 -3.76
N PRO A 91 23.48 -2.37 -3.09
CA PRO A 91 22.29 -3.13 -3.46
C PRO A 91 21.85 -2.84 -4.90
N LEU A 92 21.35 -3.87 -5.58
CA LEU A 92 20.67 -3.74 -6.87
C LEU A 92 19.32 -3.03 -6.71
N LEU A 93 18.66 -3.25 -5.58
CA LEU A 93 17.42 -2.58 -5.18
C LEU A 93 17.47 -2.26 -3.68
N THR A 94 17.02 -1.06 -3.33
CA THR A 94 16.64 -0.69 -1.97
C THR A 94 15.29 0.01 -2.03
N GLN A 95 14.33 -0.46 -1.25
CA GLN A 95 13.05 0.21 -1.08
C GLN A 95 12.72 0.29 0.41
N SER A 96 12.63 1.51 0.93
CA SER A 96 12.30 1.79 2.33
C SER A 96 10.84 2.25 2.45
N TYR A 97 10.13 1.75 3.46
CA TYR A 97 8.74 2.08 3.72
C TYR A 97 8.66 3.08 4.88
N GLU A 98 8.32 4.34 4.60
CA GLU A 98 8.26 5.38 5.64
C GLU A 98 7.18 5.09 6.70
N ARG A 99 5.99 4.68 6.25
CA ARG A 99 4.87 4.32 7.12
C ARG A 99 3.96 3.30 6.46
N MET A 100 3.71 2.20 7.16
CA MET A 100 2.73 1.20 6.76
C MET A 100 1.39 1.59 7.39
N GLY A 101 0.44 2.03 6.57
CA GLY A 101 -0.76 2.70 7.09
C GLY A 101 -2.02 2.34 6.32
N TRP A 102 -3.08 2.03 7.08
CA TRP A 102 -4.43 1.88 6.58
C TRP A 102 -4.96 3.19 6.00
N VAL A 103 -5.61 3.15 4.85
CA VAL A 103 -6.67 4.14 4.58
C VAL A 103 -7.84 3.76 5.49
N ARG A 104 -8.02 4.46 6.61
CA ARG A 104 -9.26 4.35 7.39
C ARG A 104 -10.41 4.83 6.50
N ARG A 105 -11.17 3.91 5.89
CA ARG A 105 -12.59 4.12 5.62
C ARG A 105 -13.37 2.88 6.00
N GLY A 106 -14.19 3.06 7.03
CA GLY A 106 -15.05 2.04 7.59
C GLY A 106 -16.17 1.65 6.64
N TRP A 107 -16.59 0.39 6.76
CA TRP A 107 -17.92 -0.02 6.37
C TRP A 107 -18.91 0.59 7.36
N GLY A 108 -19.31 1.82 7.08
CA GLY A 108 -20.45 2.51 7.66
C GLY A 108 -21.49 2.72 6.58
N THR A 109 -22.71 2.29 6.86
CA THR A 109 -23.89 2.36 6.02
C THR A 109 -24.12 3.72 5.33
N GLY A 110 -24.54 3.68 4.06
CA GLY A 110 -25.43 4.71 3.51
C GLY A 110 -24.86 5.65 2.44
N ARG A 111 -25.38 5.45 1.22
CA ARG A 111 -25.50 6.39 0.09
C ARG A 111 -24.23 6.67 -0.73
N SER A 112 -24.22 6.01 -1.88
CA SER A 112 -23.53 6.33 -3.11
C SER A 112 -23.45 7.84 -3.37
N ALA A 113 -22.24 8.39 -3.36
CA ALA A 113 -21.97 9.70 -3.92
C ALA A 113 -21.83 9.55 -5.44
N GLY A 114 -22.86 9.98 -6.16
CA GLY A 114 -22.92 9.94 -7.61
C GLY A 114 -21.83 10.76 -8.26
N LEU A 115 -21.21 10.16 -9.28
CA LEU A 115 -20.43 10.84 -10.31
C LEU A 115 -21.35 11.83 -11.03
N ARG A 116 -21.11 13.14 -10.90
CA ARG A 116 -21.65 14.12 -11.86
C ARG A 116 -20.66 14.26 -13.01
N GLN A 117 -20.86 13.47 -14.05
CA GLN A 117 -20.43 13.82 -15.40
C GLN A 117 -21.46 14.81 -15.95
N GLY A 118 -20.99 15.96 -16.41
CA GLY A 118 -21.83 16.95 -17.06
C GLY A 118 -22.38 16.48 -18.41
N ASP A 119 -23.53 17.07 -18.71
CA ASP A 119 -24.02 17.45 -20.04
C ASP A 119 -25.03 16.55 -20.76
N ARG A 120 -26.26 17.08 -20.84
CA ARG A 120 -27.22 17.07 -21.96
C ARG A 120 -28.57 17.61 -21.47
N GLY A 121 -28.99 18.72 -22.05
CA GLY A 121 -30.22 19.41 -21.70
C GLY A 121 -31.49 18.72 -22.24
N ASP A 122 -32.62 19.14 -21.67
CA ASP A 122 -33.84 19.51 -22.40
C ASP A 122 -34.72 20.40 -21.48
N PRO A 123 -35.46 21.38 -22.01
CA PRO A 123 -36.11 22.44 -21.25
C PRO A 123 -37.54 22.02 -20.87
N GLY A 124 -37.93 22.29 -19.63
CA GLY A 124 -39.33 22.11 -19.28
C GLY A 124 -39.62 22.30 -17.80
N ARG A 125 -40.45 23.32 -17.52
CA ARG A 125 -41.22 23.53 -16.28
C ARG A 125 -40.56 24.38 -15.19
N GLY A 126 -40.43 25.68 -15.46
CA GLY A 126 -40.99 26.73 -14.60
C GLY A 126 -42.17 27.32 -15.39
N LEU A 127 -43.31 27.72 -14.82
CA LEU A 127 -43.46 28.70 -13.77
C LEU A 127 -44.84 28.50 -13.11
N ARG A 128 -44.87 28.41 -11.78
CA ARG A 128 -46.09 28.62 -10.99
C ARG A 128 -46.45 30.10 -11.08
N GLY A 129 -47.65 30.39 -11.58
CA GLY A 129 -48.18 31.74 -11.72
C GLY A 129 -48.56 32.38 -10.37
N PRO A 130 -48.49 33.72 -10.26
CA PRO A 130 -49.05 34.45 -9.14
C PRO A 130 -50.56 34.71 -9.33
N ARG A 131 -51.31 34.68 -8.22
CA ARG A 131 -52.76 34.94 -8.19
C ARG A 131 -53.09 36.43 -8.17
N ARG A 132 -53.94 36.82 -9.13
CA ARG A 132 -54.95 37.92 -9.16
C ARG A 132 -54.60 39.30 -8.59
N GLY A 133 -54.47 40.27 -9.50
CA GLY A 133 -54.83 41.68 -9.30
C GLY A 133 -55.88 42.10 -10.34
N SER A 134 -56.93 42.78 -9.92
CA SER A 134 -58.09 43.20 -10.72
C SER A 134 -57.91 44.59 -11.34
N ARG A 135 -58.24 44.69 -12.65
CA ARG A 135 -58.76 45.85 -13.43
C ARG A 135 -58.55 47.28 -12.88
N ARG A 136 -57.97 48.17 -13.69
CA ARG A 136 -58.68 49.09 -14.63
C ARG A 136 -57.67 49.91 -15.47
N GLN A 137 -58.21 50.49 -16.53
CA GLN A 137 -57.60 51.14 -17.69
C GLN A 137 -57.12 52.60 -17.46
N GLY A 138 -56.24 53.11 -18.33
CA GLY A 138 -56.35 54.48 -18.89
C GLY A 138 -55.13 55.42 -18.86
N SER A 139 -54.63 55.77 -20.07
CA SER A 139 -54.06 57.06 -20.59
C SER A 139 -53.12 57.93 -19.70
N TRP A 140 -52.02 58.52 -20.15
CA TRP A 140 -51.67 59.18 -21.43
C TRP A 140 -50.18 59.01 -21.75
#